data_AF-A0A2N6A1A1-F1
#
_entry.id   AF-A0A2N6A1A1-F1
#
_cell.length_a   1.000
_cell.length_b   1.000
_cell.length_c   1.000
_cell.angle_alpha   90.00
_cell.angle_beta   90.00
_cell.angle_gamma   90.00
#
_symmetry.space_group_name_H-M   'P 1'
#
loop_
_entity.id
_entity.type
_entity.pdbx_description
1 polymer ?
#
loop_
_entity_poly.entity_id
_entity_poly.type
_entity_poly.pdbx_seq_one_letter_code
_entity_poly.pdbx_strand_id
1 'polypeptide(L)'
;MNPPASMNLMQTEIIQKTLYKAVDFPEETTVTGTVKAQLNIDENGKVTIEVINGQPELTAYVAARLKRVTFHDYSLTGKTFIAKFDFRN
;
A
#
# COMPACT_ATOMS: atom_id res chain seq x y z
N MET A 1 7.08 -28.67 1.03
CA MET A 1 7.22 -27.19 0.99
C MET A 1 5.96 -26.66 0.34
N ASN A 2 5.06 -26.02 1.10
CA ASN A 2 3.84 -25.43 0.55
C ASN A 2 4.23 -24.15 -0.22
N PRO A 3 3.77 -23.94 -1.47
CA PRO A 3 3.89 -22.63 -2.08
C PRO A 3 3.15 -21.61 -1.20
N PRO A 4 3.71 -20.41 -0.96
CA PRO A 4 2.97 -19.35 -0.30
C PRO A 4 1.71 -19.11 -1.11
N ALA A 5 0.57 -19.10 -0.40
CA ALA A 5 -0.76 -19.04 -0.97
C ALA A 5 -0.82 -18.02 -2.12
N SER A 6 -1.05 -18.51 -3.34
CA SER A 6 -1.23 -17.69 -4.52
C SER A 6 -2.28 -16.64 -4.22
N MET A 7 -1.86 -15.39 -3.98
CA MET A 7 -2.78 -14.26 -3.97
C MET A 7 -3.48 -14.26 -5.33
N ASN A 8 -4.81 -14.36 -5.31
CA ASN A 8 -5.59 -14.34 -6.53
C ASN A 8 -5.43 -12.96 -7.18
N LEU A 9 -5.20 -12.87 -8.50
CA LEU A 9 -4.92 -11.60 -9.19
C LEU A 9 -5.92 -10.49 -8.82
N MET A 10 -7.20 -10.85 -8.68
CA MET A 10 -8.28 -9.93 -8.29
C MET A 10 -8.06 -9.29 -6.91
N GLN A 11 -7.50 -10.02 -5.94
CA GLN A 11 -7.20 -9.48 -4.61
C GLN A 11 -6.11 -8.42 -4.69
N THR A 12 -5.05 -8.70 -5.45
CA THR A 12 -3.96 -7.75 -5.70
C THR A 12 -4.49 -6.48 -6.38
N GLU A 13 -5.38 -6.61 -7.36
CA GLU A 13 -6.00 -5.46 -8.03
C GLU A 13 -6.89 -4.63 -7.10
N ILE A 14 -7.69 -5.26 -6.25
CA ILE A 14 -8.55 -4.55 -5.26
C ILE A 14 -7.68 -3.79 -4.27
N ILE A 15 -6.64 -4.44 -3.73
CA ILE A 15 -5.69 -3.83 -2.82
C ILE A 15 -5.04 -2.63 -3.51
N GLN A 16 -4.49 -2.83 -4.71
CA GLN A 16 -3.84 -1.77 -5.48
C GLN A 16 -4.79 -0.60 -5.70
N LYS A 17 -6.00 -0.82 -6.21
CA LYS A 17 -6.99 0.25 -6.43
C LYS A 17 -7.34 0.99 -5.15
N THR A 18 -7.49 0.28 -4.03
CA THR A 18 -7.81 0.88 -2.74
C THR A 18 -6.67 1.76 -2.24
N LEU A 19 -5.43 1.27 -2.32
CA LEU A 19 -4.25 2.01 -1.89
C LEU A 19 -4.00 3.24 -2.78
N TYR A 20 -4.13 3.09 -4.10
CA TYR A 20 -4.00 4.20 -5.04
C TYR A 20 -5.07 5.28 -4.79
N LYS A 21 -6.32 4.90 -4.50
CA LYS A 21 -7.36 5.86 -4.10
C LYS A 21 -7.09 6.53 -2.76
N ALA A 22 -6.47 5.82 -1.82
CA ALA A 22 -6.16 6.37 -0.51
C ALA A 22 -4.96 7.33 -0.56
N VAL A 23 -3.97 7.00 -1.39
CA VAL A 23 -2.80 7.81 -1.71
C VAL A 23 -3.09 8.61 -2.98
N ASP A 24 -4.27 9.25 -3.02
CA ASP A 24 -4.60 10.19 -4.07
C ASP A 24 -3.49 11.25 -4.15
N PHE A 25 -3.03 11.52 -5.37
CA PHE A 25 -1.87 12.37 -5.62
C PHE A 25 -2.18 13.76 -5.05
N PRO A 26 -1.34 14.33 -4.15
CA PRO A 26 -1.56 15.70 -3.77
C PRO A 26 -1.30 16.55 -5.01
N GLU A 27 -2.34 17.21 -5.55
CA GLU A 27 -2.24 18.12 -6.71
C GLU A 27 -1.15 19.21 -6.52
N GLU A 28 -0.71 19.41 -5.27
CA GLU A 28 0.23 20.45 -4.84
C GLU A 28 1.67 19.96 -4.57
N THR A 29 2.02 18.68 -4.81
CA THR A 29 3.42 18.25 -4.65
C THR A 29 4.25 18.54 -5.90
N THR A 30 5.24 19.42 -5.79
CA THR A 30 6.30 19.57 -6.81
C THR A 30 7.32 18.42 -6.79
N VAL A 31 7.23 17.54 -5.78
CA VAL A 31 8.15 16.41 -5.61
C VAL A 31 7.67 15.23 -6.45
N THR A 32 8.49 14.86 -7.44
CA THR A 32 8.29 13.65 -8.23
C THR A 32 9.21 12.54 -7.75
N GLY A 33 8.75 11.29 -7.80
CA GLY A 33 9.55 10.16 -7.35
C GLY A 33 8.79 8.86 -7.29
N THR A 34 9.49 7.78 -6.95
CA THR A 34 8.86 6.47 -6.73
C THR A 34 8.96 6.13 -5.25
N VAL A 35 7.83 5.75 -4.64
CA VAL A 35 7.77 5.20 -3.29
C VAL A 35 7.46 3.72 -3.36
N LYS A 36 8.24 2.89 -2.67
CA LYS A 36 7.98 1.46 -2.49
C LYS A 36 7.68 1.20 -1.02
N ALA A 37 6.48 0.73 -0.72
CA ALA A 37 6.07 0.36 0.62
C ALA A 37 5.72 -1.13 0.68
N GLN A 38 6.35 -1.85 1.60
CA GLN A 38 5.91 -3.18 2.03
C GLN A 38 4.88 -3.01 3.13
N LEU A 39 3.70 -3.56 2.88
CA LEU A 39 2.50 -3.38 3.68
C LEU A 39 2.02 -4.75 4.14
N ASN A 40 1.56 -4.82 5.37
CA ASN A 40 0.92 -5.99 5.95
C ASN A 40 -0.50 -5.60 6.38
N ILE A 41 -1.44 -6.54 6.25
CA ILE A 41 -2.80 -6.34 6.78
C ILE A 41 -2.94 -7.15 8.06
N ASP A 42 -3.20 -6.46 9.15
CA ASP A 42 -3.38 -7.04 10.47
C ASP A 42 -4.72 -7.80 10.59
N GLU A 43 -4.91 -8.57 11.66
CA GLU A 43 -6.16 -9.28 12.00
C GLU A 43 -7.40 -8.38 12.10
N ASN A 44 -7.19 -7.09 12.33
CA ASN A 44 -8.24 -6.08 12.33
C ASN A 44 -8.52 -5.48 10.95
N GLY A 45 -7.90 -5.99 9.89
CA GLY A 45 -8.01 -5.43 8.53
C GLY A 45 -7.25 -4.13 8.33
N LYS A 46 -6.47 -3.66 9.32
CA LYS A 46 -5.69 -2.43 9.24
C LYS A 46 -4.41 -2.64 8.47
N VAL A 47 -4.05 -1.66 7.64
CA VAL A 47 -2.77 -1.66 6.92
C VAL A 47 -1.67 -1.16 7.84
N THR A 48 -0.66 -2.01 8.06
CA THR A 48 0.59 -1.68 8.71
C THR A 48 1.70 -1.58 7.66
N ILE A 49 2.65 -0.68 7.89
CA ILE A 49 3.78 -0.46 6.99
C ILE A 49 4.98 -1.13 7.63
N GLU A 50 5.47 -2.21 7.03
CA GLU A 50 6.67 -2.89 7.50
C GLU A 50 7.93 -2.15 7.04
N VAL A 51 7.95 -1.76 5.77
CA VAL A 51 9.08 -1.08 5.15
C VAL A 51 8.57 -0.01 4.19
N ILE A 52 9.18 1.16 4.17
CA ILE A 52 8.89 2.17 3.16
C ILE A 52 10.19 2.83 2.69
N ASN A 53 10.39 2.87 1.38
CA ASN A 53 11.56 3.43 0.72
C ASN A 53 11.11 4.42 -0.35
N GLY A 54 11.82 5.54 -0.49
CA GLY A 54 11.50 6.59 -1.46
C GLY A 54 11.92 7.96 -0.96
N GLN A 55 11.42 9.01 -1.61
CA GLN A 55 11.64 10.39 -1.17
C GLN A 55 10.97 10.64 0.19
N PRO A 56 11.67 11.20 1.19
CA PRO A 56 11.15 11.37 2.56
C PRO A 56 9.79 12.09 2.65
N GLU A 57 9.59 13.10 1.82
CA GLU A 57 8.33 13.86 1.76
C GLU A 57 7.16 12.99 1.26
N LEU A 58 7.41 12.20 0.21
CA LEU A 58 6.43 11.28 -0.33
C LEU A 58 6.19 10.08 0.59
N THR A 59 7.22 9.56 1.26
CA THR A 59 7.06 8.43 2.20
C THR A 59 6.25 8.83 3.41
N ALA A 60 6.47 10.02 3.98
CA ALA A 60 5.66 10.56 5.07
C ALA A 60 4.19 10.73 4.65
N TYR A 61 3.95 11.28 3.46
CA TYR A 61 2.61 11.43 2.88
C TYR A 61 1.91 10.07 2.69
N VAL A 62 2.56 9.15 1.99
CA VAL A 62 2.05 7.80 1.74
C VAL A 62 1.77 7.09 3.07
N ALA A 63 2.69 7.17 4.04
CA ALA A 63 2.51 6.52 5.33
C ALA A 63 1.30 7.04 6.10
N ALA A 64 1.06 8.35 6.09
CA ALA A 64 -0.10 8.96 6.74
C ALA A 64 -1.42 8.52 6.10
N ARG A 65 -1.45 8.39 4.76
CA ARG A 65 -2.63 7.93 4.01
C ARG A 65 -2.90 6.45 4.22
N LEU A 66 -1.87 5.62 4.14
CA LEU A 66 -1.99 4.16 4.28
C LEU A 66 -2.48 3.74 5.67
N LYS A 67 -2.07 4.43 6.73
CA LYS A 67 -2.59 4.20 8.10
C LYS A 67 -4.10 4.39 8.24
N ARG A 68 -4.73 5.11 7.30
CA ARG A 68 -6.19 5.34 7.29
C ARG A 68 -6.94 4.28 6.47
N VAL A 69 -6.23 3.41 5.76
CA VAL A 69 -6.82 2.34 4.97
C VAL A 69 -7.16 1.17 5.88
N THR A 70 -8.39 0.67 5.76
CA THR A 70 -8.84 -0.55 6.42
C THR A 70 -9.54 -1.41 5.39
N PHE A 71 -9.14 -2.67 5.31
CA PHE A 71 -9.75 -3.68 4.47
C PHE A 71 -10.72 -4.50 5.32
N HIS A 72 -11.97 -4.64 4.88
CA HIS A 72 -12.96 -5.51 5.55
C HIS A 72 -12.92 -6.96 5.04
N ASP A 73 -11.98 -7.28 4.14
CA ASP A 73 -11.83 -8.62 3.58
C ASP A 73 -10.86 -9.44 4.44
N TYR A 74 -11.41 -10.37 5.21
CA TYR A 74 -10.65 -11.27 6.08
C TYR A 74 -9.65 -12.14 5.32
N SER A 75 -9.85 -12.36 4.01
CA SER A 75 -8.92 -13.15 3.18
C SER A 75 -7.59 -12.44 2.93
N LEU A 76 -7.51 -11.14 3.26
CA LEU A 76 -6.32 -10.32 3.13
C LEU A 76 -5.52 -10.22 4.44
N THR A 77 -6.12 -10.61 5.56
CA THR A 77 -5.48 -10.62 6.88
C THR A 77 -4.24 -11.52 6.89
N GLY A 78 -3.18 -11.05 7.55
CA GLY A 78 -1.89 -11.74 7.67
C GLY A 78 -1.07 -11.75 6.39
N LYS A 79 -1.54 -11.09 5.32
CA LYS A 79 -0.82 -11.03 4.05
C LYS A 79 0.04 -9.78 3.95
N THR A 80 1.25 -9.98 3.47
CA THR A 80 2.19 -8.92 3.13
C THR A 80 2.23 -8.73 1.61
N PHE A 81 2.28 -7.48 1.15
CA PHE A 81 2.42 -7.12 -0.26
C PHE A 81 3.26 -5.85 -0.42
N ILE A 82 3.81 -5.69 -1.62
CA ILE A 82 4.65 -4.54 -1.97
C ILE A 82 3.84 -3.62 -2.88
N ALA A 83 3.55 -2.42 -2.39
CA ALA A 83 2.93 -1.34 -3.16
C ALA A 83 4.02 -0.41 -3.70
N LYS A 84 3.98 -0.15 -5.00
CA LYS A 84 4.83 0.85 -5.66
C LYS A 84 3.95 2.00 -6.09
N PHE A 85 4.19 3.18 -5.55
CA PHE A 85 3.56 4.44 -5.95
C PHE A 85 4.55 5.20 -6.83
N ASP A 86 4.14 5.52 -8.04
CA ASP A 86 4.95 6.31 -8.96
C ASP A 86 4.33 7.70 -9.08
N PHE A 87 5.08 8.70 -8.59
CA PHE A 87 4.68 10.09 -8.55
C PHE A 87 5.33 10.91 -9.67
N ARG A 88 5.27 10.42 -10.91
CA ARG A 88 5.74 11.20 -12.08
C ARG A 88 4.57 12.01 -12.64
N ASN A 89 4.78 13.32 -12.80
CA ASN A 89 3.88 14.22 -13.51
C ASN A 89 4.03 14.06 -15.03
#